data_AF-A0A0F3RGG0-F1
#
_entry.id   AF-A0A0F3RGG0-F1
#
_cell.length_a   1.000
_cell.length_b   1.000
_cell.length_c   1.000
_cell.angle_alpha   90.00
_cell.angle_beta   90.00
_cell.angle_gamma   90.00
#
_symmetry.space_group_name_H-M   'P 1'
#
loop_
_entity.id
_entity.type
_entity.pdbx_description
1 polymer ?
#
loop_
_entity_poly.entity_id
_entity_poly.type
_entity_poly.pdbx_seq_one_letter_code
_entity_poly.pdbx_strand_id
1 'polypeptide(L)'
;MNMNDNINSVSFSEVALTKNRLSQISFYNGYIYMLEHIPCQKKTIAIRFCSSSGKKESLISGSYSIGSRVYEYGGGDYVIINDVFYFINLYDQALYGIFLRKNKQVKRIISKKNERFGGLVGDEKNNKIYCICEKHTSSGVFHKVICIDLKKNCCTTLCAGKNL
;
A
#
# COMPACT_ATOMS: atom_id res chain seq x y z
N MET A 1 30.43 25.49 -40.89
CA MET A 1 30.28 25.20 -39.45
C MET A 1 28.84 24.73 -39.25
N ASN A 2 28.58 23.43 -39.44
CA ASN A 2 27.25 22.83 -39.24
C ASN A 2 27.24 22.15 -37.88
N MET A 3 26.47 22.68 -36.93
CA MET A 3 26.12 21.98 -35.70
C MET A 3 25.04 20.95 -36.05
N ASN A 4 25.44 19.67 -36.14
CA ASN A 4 24.50 18.57 -36.09
C ASN A 4 24.17 18.32 -34.61
N ASP A 5 23.09 18.92 -34.13
CA ASP A 5 22.49 18.50 -32.87
C ASP A 5 21.84 17.13 -33.09
N ASN A 6 22.59 16.07 -32.79
CA ASN A 6 22.07 14.72 -32.61
C ASN A 6 21.17 14.71 -31.37
N ILE A 7 19.90 15.12 -31.54
CA ILE A 7 18.87 14.91 -30.53
C ILE A 7 18.57 13.40 -30.54
N ASN A 8 19.21 12.66 -29.63
CA ASN A 8 18.83 11.28 -29.34
C ASN A 8 17.34 11.26 -28.98
N SER A 9 16.53 10.62 -29.81
CA SER A 9 15.11 10.44 -29.53
C SER A 9 14.97 9.42 -28.41
N VAL A 10 14.77 9.90 -27.18
CA VAL A 10 14.37 9.04 -26.06
C VAL A 10 12.85 8.89 -26.12
N SER A 11 12.37 7.66 -26.22
CA SER A 11 10.94 7.39 -26.23
C SER A 11 10.30 7.78 -24.89
N PHE A 12 9.04 8.25 -24.91
CA PHE A 12 8.29 8.53 -23.67
C PHE A 12 8.27 7.32 -22.72
N SER A 13 8.26 6.10 -23.27
CA SER A 13 8.36 4.85 -22.51
C SER A 13 9.68 4.72 -21.75
N GLU A 14 10.81 5.13 -22.31
CA GLU A 14 12.12 5.05 -21.65
C GLU A 14 12.25 6.03 -20.49
N VAL A 15 11.72 7.25 -20.63
CA VAL A 15 11.72 8.24 -19.53
C VAL A 15 10.88 7.77 -18.35
N ALA A 16 9.73 7.14 -18.60
CA ALA A 16 8.85 6.62 -17.55
C ALA A 16 9.43 5.40 -16.81
N LEU A 17 10.38 4.67 -17.41
CA LEU A 17 10.93 3.43 -16.86
C LEU A 17 12.18 3.63 -15.99
N THR A 18 12.76 4.82 -15.95
CA THR A 18 14.12 5.01 -15.39
C THR A 18 14.17 5.49 -13.94
N LYS A 19 13.09 6.09 -13.41
CA LYS A 19 13.11 6.68 -12.05
C LYS A 19 12.14 5.99 -11.10
N ASN A 20 12.69 5.36 -10.07
CA ASN A 20 11.89 4.88 -8.95
C ASN A 20 11.22 6.07 -8.27
N ARG A 21 9.92 5.92 -7.98
CA ARG A 21 9.15 6.93 -7.24
C ARG A 21 8.99 6.49 -5.80
N LEU A 22 9.35 7.36 -4.87
CA LEU A 22 9.13 7.16 -3.45
C LEU A 22 7.83 7.84 -3.01
N SER A 23 7.05 7.19 -2.16
CA SER A 23 5.81 7.74 -1.62
C SER A 23 5.48 7.20 -0.23
N GLN A 24 4.47 7.80 0.42
CA GLN A 24 3.91 7.39 1.71
C GLN A 24 4.99 7.12 2.77
N ILE A 25 5.62 8.20 3.26
CA ILE A 25 6.67 8.13 4.27
C ILE A 25 6.04 8.00 5.65
N SER A 26 6.55 7.09 6.48
CA SER A 26 6.23 7.03 7.91
C SER A 26 7.47 6.73 8.74
N PHE A 27 7.43 7.08 10.02
CA PHE A 27 8.48 6.77 10.98
C PHE A 27 7.91 5.88 12.08
N TYR A 28 8.58 4.77 12.38
CA TYR A 28 8.19 3.87 13.45
C TYR A 28 9.41 3.18 14.05
N ASN A 29 9.52 3.24 15.38
CA ASN A 29 10.53 2.51 16.16
C ASN A 29 11.97 2.62 15.62
N GLY A 30 12.42 3.85 15.29
CA GLY A 30 13.77 4.10 14.79
C GLY A 30 14.01 3.75 13.32
N TYR A 31 12.95 3.48 12.55
CA TYR A 31 13.03 3.24 11.11
C TYR A 31 12.13 4.21 10.34
N ILE A 32 12.59 4.61 9.15
CA ILE A 32 11.80 5.34 8.17
C ILE A 32 11.29 4.33 7.15
N TYR A 33 9.98 4.26 6.95
CA TYR A 33 9.30 3.36 6.02
C TYR A 33 8.75 4.15 4.84
N MET A 34 8.86 3.60 3.64
CA MET A 34 8.44 4.26 2.40
C MET A 34 7.99 3.20 1.40
N LEU A 35 7.11 3.59 0.48
CA LEU A 35 6.83 2.82 -0.72
C LEU A 35 7.78 3.22 -1.83
N GLU A 36 8.34 2.23 -2.51
CA GLU A 36 9.17 2.41 -3.69
C GLU A 36 8.47 1.76 -4.89
N HIS A 37 8.03 2.59 -5.84
CA HIS A 37 7.50 2.12 -7.11
C HIS A 37 8.66 1.79 -8.05
N ILE A 38 8.66 0.56 -8.58
CA ILE A 38 9.65 0.00 -9.49
C ILE A 38 8.97 -0.17 -10.86
N PRO A 39 9.11 0.81 -11.78
CA PRO A 39 8.35 0.83 -13.05
C PRO A 39 8.57 -0.41 -13.92
N CYS A 40 9.83 -0.86 -14.07
CA CYS A 40 10.17 -2.02 -14.90
C CYS A 40 9.54 -3.33 -14.42
N GLN A 41 9.22 -3.43 -13.13
CA GLN A 41 8.55 -4.59 -12.55
C GLN A 41 7.04 -4.40 -12.43
N LYS A 42 6.52 -3.19 -12.71
CA LYS A 42 5.12 -2.79 -12.46
C LYS A 42 4.69 -3.12 -11.03
N LYS A 43 5.59 -2.89 -10.07
CA LYS A 43 5.41 -3.22 -8.65
C LYS A 43 5.72 -2.04 -7.77
N THR A 44 5.04 -1.99 -6.62
CA THR A 44 5.39 -1.11 -5.51
C THR A 44 5.79 -1.96 -4.33
N ILE A 45 6.97 -1.70 -3.77
CA ILE A 45 7.51 -2.44 -2.62
C ILE A 45 7.58 -1.55 -1.39
N ALA A 46 7.59 -2.15 -0.20
CA ALA A 46 7.90 -1.44 1.03
C ALA A 46 9.39 -1.55 1.32
N ILE A 47 10.03 -0.40 1.52
CA ILE A 47 11.40 -0.31 2.00
C ILE A 47 11.44 0.37 3.35
N ARG A 48 12.48 0.10 4.13
CA ARG A 48 12.78 0.90 5.31
C ARG A 48 14.27 1.21 5.44
N PHE A 49 14.56 2.30 6.12
CA PHE A 49 15.91 2.73 6.49
C PHE A 49 16.05 2.73 8.00
N CYS A 50 17.14 2.15 8.50
CA CYS A 50 17.50 2.28 9.91
C CYS A 50 18.02 3.71 10.17
N SER A 51 17.38 4.45 11.07
CA SER A 51 17.74 5.86 11.33
C SER A 51 19.16 6.05 11.83
N SER A 52 19.70 5.10 12.59
CA SER A 52 21.05 5.19 13.16
C SER A 52 22.16 4.76 12.20
N SER A 53 21.90 3.78 11.33
CA SER A 53 22.93 3.21 10.42
C SER A 53 22.76 3.61 8.96
N GLY A 54 21.62 4.20 8.59
CA GLY A 54 21.27 4.49 7.19
C GLY A 54 20.99 3.25 6.35
N LYS A 55 21.10 2.03 6.91
CA LYS A 55 20.93 0.78 6.16
C LYS A 55 19.51 0.67 5.57
N LYS A 56 19.44 0.58 4.25
CA LYS A 56 18.21 0.30 3.47
C LYS A 56 17.92 -1.20 3.47
N GLU A 57 16.66 -1.56 3.59
CA GLU A 57 16.18 -2.92 3.30
C GLU A 57 14.76 -2.95 2.73
N SER A 58 14.48 -3.95 1.90
CA SER A 58 13.10 -4.28 1.49
C SER A 58 12.40 -5.08 2.59
N LEU A 59 11.13 -4.79 2.82
CA LEU A 59 10.26 -5.51 3.76
C LEU A 59 9.45 -6.61 3.07
N ILE A 60 9.28 -6.48 1.75
CA ILE A 60 8.44 -7.37 0.98
C ILE A 60 9.29 -8.13 -0.03
N SER A 61 9.04 -9.42 -0.17
CA SER A 61 9.65 -10.30 -1.16
C SER A 61 8.58 -11.05 -1.94
N GLY A 62 8.90 -11.48 -3.17
CA GLY A 62 8.04 -12.36 -3.96
C GLY A 62 6.92 -11.67 -4.75
N SER A 63 5.71 -12.25 -4.67
CA SER A 63 4.59 -12.01 -5.60
C SER A 63 3.63 -10.88 -5.18
N TYR A 64 4.04 -10.01 -4.26
CA TYR A 64 3.20 -8.91 -3.78
C TYR A 64 3.55 -7.58 -4.46
N SER A 65 2.56 -6.71 -4.54
CA SER A 65 2.72 -5.30 -4.91
C SER A 65 1.80 -4.48 -4.03
N ILE A 66 2.30 -3.43 -3.39
CA ILE A 66 1.50 -2.62 -2.46
C ILE A 66 0.67 -1.61 -3.23
N GLY A 67 -0.63 -1.58 -2.99
CA GLY A 67 -1.51 -0.59 -3.60
C GLY A 67 -2.99 -0.90 -3.47
N SER A 68 -3.77 0.12 -3.16
CA SER A 68 -5.22 0.11 -3.22
C SER A 68 -5.72 0.53 -4.60
N ARG A 69 -6.87 -0.02 -5.02
CA ARG A 69 -7.66 0.48 -6.15
C ARG A 69 -8.88 1.30 -5.72
N VAL A 70 -9.04 1.56 -4.41
CA VAL A 70 -10.12 2.40 -3.91
C VAL A 70 -9.87 3.84 -4.33
N TYR A 71 -10.84 4.42 -5.04
CA TYR A 71 -10.90 5.81 -5.51
C TYR A 71 -9.71 6.40 -6.28
N GLU A 72 -8.65 5.63 -6.58
CA GLU A 72 -7.46 6.03 -7.35
C GLU A 72 -6.72 7.32 -6.91
N TYR A 73 -7.20 8.06 -5.91
CA TYR A 73 -6.61 9.32 -5.42
C TYR A 73 -5.24 9.12 -4.74
N GLY A 74 -4.87 7.88 -4.41
CA GLY A 74 -3.55 7.49 -3.92
C GLY A 74 -3.31 7.87 -2.45
N GLY A 75 -2.94 6.88 -1.63
CA GLY A 75 -2.65 7.13 -0.21
C GLY A 75 -3.24 6.07 0.72
N GLY A 76 -2.55 5.79 1.83
CA GLY A 76 -3.00 4.83 2.84
C GLY A 76 -3.04 3.39 2.31
N ASP A 77 -2.05 3.02 1.50
CA ASP A 77 -1.91 1.64 1.03
C ASP A 77 -1.31 0.73 2.10
N TYR A 78 -0.67 1.34 3.10
CA TYR A 78 -0.15 0.66 4.28
C TYR A 78 -0.33 1.49 5.55
N VAL A 79 -0.24 0.81 6.68
CA VAL A 79 -0.11 1.42 8.01
C VAL A 79 0.70 0.51 8.93
N ILE A 80 1.39 1.08 9.91
CA ILE A 80 2.17 0.32 10.90
C ILE A 80 1.53 0.50 12.26
N ILE A 81 1.20 -0.61 12.93
CA ILE A 81 0.67 -0.64 14.29
C ILE A 81 1.18 -1.90 14.98
N ASN A 82 1.57 -1.80 16.25
CA ASN A 82 1.99 -2.93 17.08
C ASN A 82 3.06 -3.83 16.42
N ASP A 83 4.10 -3.22 15.84
CA ASP A 83 5.18 -3.89 15.10
C ASP A 83 4.72 -4.76 13.90
N VAL A 84 3.56 -4.46 13.33
CA VAL A 84 3.06 -5.10 12.10
C VAL A 84 2.86 -4.05 11.01
N PHE A 85 3.48 -4.27 9.86
CA PHE A 85 3.28 -3.47 8.66
C PHE A 85 2.09 -4.04 7.90
N TYR A 86 0.93 -3.41 8.02
CA TYR A 86 -0.28 -3.79 7.30
C TYR A 86 -0.32 -3.11 5.95
N PHE A 87 -0.69 -3.85 4.90
CA PHE A 87 -0.74 -3.30 3.55
C PHE A 87 -1.82 -3.96 2.72
N ILE A 88 -2.33 -3.23 1.72
CA ILE A 88 -3.21 -3.77 0.70
C ILE A 88 -2.36 -4.30 -0.44
N ASN A 89 -2.56 -5.57 -0.80
CA ASN A 89 -1.93 -6.14 -1.97
C ASN A 89 -2.72 -5.78 -3.24
N LEU A 90 -2.04 -5.18 -4.20
CA LEU A 90 -2.62 -4.65 -5.44
C LEU A 90 -3.33 -5.74 -6.26
N TYR A 91 -2.80 -6.96 -6.25
CA TYR A 91 -3.29 -8.03 -7.12
C TYR A 91 -4.64 -8.61 -6.67
N ASP A 92 -4.83 -8.84 -5.38
CA ASP A 92 -6.06 -9.45 -4.82
C ASP A 92 -6.88 -8.49 -3.93
N GLN A 93 -6.40 -7.26 -3.72
CA GLN A 93 -7.04 -6.21 -2.90
C GLN A 93 -7.31 -6.63 -1.45
N ALA A 94 -6.64 -7.68 -0.97
CA ALA A 94 -6.74 -8.13 0.42
C ALA A 94 -5.77 -7.36 1.33
N LEU A 95 -6.11 -7.29 2.61
CA LEU A 95 -5.25 -6.74 3.65
C LEU A 95 -4.29 -7.84 4.12
N TYR A 96 -3.00 -7.55 4.08
CA TYR A 96 -1.93 -8.38 4.60
C TYR A 96 -1.20 -7.69 5.75
N GLY A 97 -0.46 -8.47 6.54
CA GLY A 97 0.41 -7.98 7.60
C GLY A 97 1.80 -8.62 7.52
N ILE A 98 2.85 -7.80 7.65
CA ILE A 98 4.24 -8.24 7.78
C ILE A 98 4.66 -8.05 9.24
N PHE A 99 4.92 -9.15 9.94
CA PHE A 99 5.28 -9.12 11.36
C PHE A 99 6.76 -8.79 11.54
N LEU A 100 7.07 -7.52 11.87
CA LEU A 100 8.43 -6.97 11.84
C LEU A 100 9.39 -7.65 12.82
N ARG A 101 8.88 -8.15 13.95
CA ARG A 101 9.65 -8.90 14.97
C ARG A 101 9.68 -10.42 14.76
N LYS A 102 8.93 -10.96 13.79
CA LYS A 102 8.80 -12.41 13.53
C LYS A 102 9.29 -12.77 12.14
N ASN A 103 10.59 -12.54 11.88
CA ASN A 103 11.24 -12.81 10.59
C ASN A 103 10.52 -12.22 9.37
N LYS A 104 9.81 -11.10 9.55
CA LYS A 104 9.02 -10.44 8.50
C LYS A 104 8.04 -11.40 7.79
N GLN A 105 7.45 -12.34 8.54
CA GLN A 105 6.44 -13.24 7.99
C GLN A 105 5.25 -12.44 7.44
N VAL A 106 4.82 -12.76 6.21
CA VAL A 106 3.64 -12.18 5.58
C VAL A 106 2.42 -13.05 5.85
N LYS A 107 1.31 -12.46 6.31
CA LYS A 107 0.02 -13.17 6.47
C LYS A 107 -1.12 -12.37 5.88
N ARG A 108 -2.06 -13.06 5.24
CA ARG A 108 -3.35 -12.47 4.87
C ARG A 108 -4.18 -12.28 6.15
N ILE A 109 -4.65 -11.06 6.38
CA ILE A 109 -5.39 -10.67 7.58
C ILE A 109 -6.88 -10.70 7.30
N ILE A 110 -7.30 -9.97 6.26
CA ILE A 110 -8.70 -9.93 5.80
C ILE A 110 -8.72 -9.95 4.27
N SER A 111 -9.63 -10.76 3.74
CA SER A 111 -10.03 -10.70 2.34
C SER A 111 -11.54 -10.86 2.28
N LYS A 112 -12.18 -10.06 1.41
CA LYS A 112 -13.61 -10.12 1.17
C LYS A 112 -13.86 -10.06 -0.32
N LYS A 113 -14.64 -11.02 -0.82
CA LYS A 113 -14.97 -11.09 -2.24
C LYS A 113 -15.70 -9.81 -2.66
N ASN A 114 -15.28 -9.24 -3.79
CA ASN A 114 -15.82 -8.00 -4.37
C ASN A 114 -15.72 -6.76 -3.46
N GLU A 115 -14.95 -6.80 -2.37
CA GLU A 115 -14.66 -5.63 -1.55
C GLU A 115 -13.19 -5.23 -1.72
N ARG A 116 -12.94 -3.92 -1.79
CA ARG A 116 -11.60 -3.33 -1.85
C ARG A 116 -11.44 -2.39 -0.68
N PHE A 117 -10.24 -2.33 -0.13
CA PHE A 117 -9.90 -1.46 1.00
C PHE A 117 -8.89 -0.40 0.55
N GLY A 118 -8.96 0.80 1.12
CA GLY A 118 -8.00 1.88 0.88
C GLY A 118 -8.07 2.95 1.95
N GLY A 119 -7.05 3.82 2.01
CA GLY A 119 -6.98 4.86 3.04
C GLY A 119 -6.86 4.29 4.46
N LEU A 120 -5.95 3.33 4.66
CA LEU A 120 -5.75 2.68 5.96
C LEU A 120 -5.28 3.69 7.02
N VAL A 121 -5.95 3.71 8.17
CA VAL A 121 -5.58 4.48 9.36
C VAL A 121 -5.57 3.55 10.57
N GLY A 122 -4.46 3.51 11.29
CA GLY A 122 -4.25 2.59 12.41
C GLY A 122 -4.62 3.20 13.75
N ASP A 123 -5.26 2.41 14.60
CA ASP A 123 -5.48 2.68 16.01
C ASP A 123 -4.76 1.60 16.82
N GLU A 124 -3.53 1.93 17.20
CA GLU A 124 -2.62 1.01 17.89
C GLU A 124 -3.18 0.60 19.27
N LYS A 125 -3.80 1.53 19.99
CA LYS A 125 -4.34 1.32 21.34
C LYS A 125 -5.46 0.28 21.33
N ASN A 126 -6.33 0.32 20.33
CA ASN A 126 -7.46 -0.61 20.22
C ASN A 126 -7.20 -1.80 19.29
N ASN A 127 -6.02 -1.87 18.66
CA ASN A 127 -5.64 -2.87 17.67
C ASN A 127 -6.65 -2.94 16.51
N LYS A 128 -6.94 -1.77 15.93
CA LYS A 128 -7.93 -1.58 14.87
C LYS A 128 -7.33 -0.86 13.68
N ILE A 129 -7.92 -1.06 12.52
CA ILE A 129 -7.67 -0.26 11.31
C ILE A 129 -9.00 0.31 10.84
N TYR A 130 -9.04 1.61 10.60
CA TYR A 130 -10.14 2.29 9.95
C TYR A 130 -9.78 2.50 8.48
N CYS A 131 -10.73 2.28 7.58
CA CYS A 131 -10.49 2.47 6.16
C CYS A 131 -11.76 2.69 5.35
N ILE A 132 -11.59 3.15 4.12
CA ILE A 132 -12.64 3.14 3.11
C ILE A 132 -12.74 1.74 2.51
N CYS A 133 -13.97 1.30 2.27
CA CYS A 133 -14.31 0.06 1.61
C CYS A 133 -15.22 0.34 0.42
N GLU A 134 -14.80 -0.11 -0.76
CA GLU A 134 -15.65 -0.21 -1.95
C GLU A 134 -16.23 -1.62 -2.01
N LYS A 135 -17.56 -1.75 -2.10
CA LYS A 135 -18.23 -3.02 -2.41
C LYS A 135 -18.75 -2.97 -3.83
N HIS A 136 -18.19 -3.82 -4.69
CA HIS A 136 -18.61 -3.97 -6.08
C HIS A 136 -19.76 -4.98 -6.17
N THR A 137 -20.79 -4.60 -6.89
CA THR A 137 -21.97 -5.43 -7.16
C THR A 137 -22.36 -5.27 -8.63
N SER A 138 -23.33 -6.07 -9.10
CA SER A 138 -23.90 -5.88 -10.44
C SER A 138 -24.60 -4.53 -10.62
N SER A 139 -25.08 -3.91 -9.55
CA SER A 139 -25.77 -2.62 -9.59
C SER A 139 -24.86 -1.41 -9.38
N GLY A 140 -23.54 -1.62 -9.22
CA GLY A 140 -22.57 -0.54 -9.05
C GLY A 140 -21.62 -0.73 -7.87
N VAL A 141 -20.98 0.37 -7.47
CA VAL A 141 -19.97 0.41 -6.39
C VAL A 141 -20.51 1.20 -5.20
N PHE A 142 -20.53 0.55 -4.03
CA PHE A 142 -20.99 1.14 -2.78
C PHE A 142 -19.83 1.47 -1.86
N HIS A 143 -19.82 2.68 -1.33
CA HIS A 143 -18.73 3.18 -0.48
C HIS A 143 -19.12 3.14 0.99
N LYS A 144 -18.19 2.66 1.82
CA LYS A 144 -18.37 2.52 3.27
C LYS A 144 -17.12 2.98 3.98
N VAL A 145 -17.30 3.50 5.19
CA VAL A 145 -16.23 3.57 6.19
C VAL A 145 -16.37 2.34 7.08
N ILE A 146 -15.29 1.58 7.22
CA ILE A 146 -15.27 0.36 8.02
C ILE A 146 -14.19 0.43 9.11
N CYS A 147 -14.41 -0.34 10.17
CA CYS A 147 -13.41 -0.69 11.17
C CYS A 147 -13.04 -2.17 10.98
N ILE A 148 -11.75 -2.47 10.94
CA ILE A 148 -11.17 -3.80 10.97
C ILE A 148 -10.63 -4.05 12.37
N ASP A 149 -11.20 -5.00 13.09
CA ASP A 149 -10.67 -5.49 14.36
C ASP A 149 -9.59 -6.54 14.09
N LEU A 150 -8.34 -6.23 14.44
CA LEU A 150 -7.20 -7.09 14.13
C LEU A 150 -7.03 -8.26 15.11
N LYS A 151 -7.71 -8.24 16.26
CA LYS A 151 -7.72 -9.38 17.17
C LYS A 151 -8.69 -10.45 16.67
N LYS A 152 -9.83 -10.02 16.13
CA LYS A 152 -10.90 -10.89 15.63
C LYS A 152 -10.83 -11.16 14.13
N ASN A 153 -10.02 -10.41 13.39
CA ASN A 153 -9.97 -10.39 11.92
C ASN A 153 -11.35 -10.22 11.28
N CYS A 154 -12.16 -9.29 11.83
CA CYS A 154 -13.49 -9.01 11.33
C CYS A 154 -13.67 -7.53 10.99
N CYS A 155 -14.61 -7.22 10.09
CA CYS A 155 -14.95 -5.85 9.73
C CYS A 155 -16.34 -5.46 10.24
N THR A 156 -16.47 -4.23 10.73
CA THR A 156 -17.75 -3.58 11.05
C THR A 156 -17.91 -2.34 10.18
N THR A 157 -19.09 -2.17 9.59
CA THR A 157 -19.41 -0.92 8.86
C THR A 157 -19.77 0.16 9.88
N LEU A 158 -19.10 1.31 9.79
CA LEU A 158 -19.34 2.47 10.66
C LEU A 158 -20.28 3.48 9.99
N CYS A 159 -20.10 3.67 8.68
CA CYS A 159 -20.92 4.53 7.85
C CYS A 159 -21.00 3.95 6.43
N ALA A 160 -22.13 4.14 5.76
CA ALA A 160 -22.32 3.78 4.36
C ALA A 160 -22.94 4.96 3.62
N GLY A 161 -22.44 5.27 2.43
CA GLY A 161 -23.06 6.27 1.57
C GLY A 161 -24.50 5.87 1.21
N LYS A 162 -25.40 6.86 1.18
CA LYS A 162 -26.70 6.70 0.51
C LYS A 162 -26.48 6.81 -1.00
N ASN A 163 -27.21 6.01 -1.77
CA ASN A 163 -27.25 6.19 -3.23
C ASN A 163 -27.68 7.62 -3.54
N LEU A 164 -26.92 8.32 -4.39
CA LEU A 164 -27.40 9.51 -5.09
C LEU A 164 -28.32 9.06 -6.23
#